data_AF-A0A2S7WVD4-F1
#
_entry.id   AF-A0A2S7WVD4-F1
#
_cell.length_a   1.000
_cell.length_b   1.000
_cell.length_c   1.000
_cell.angle_alpha   90.00
_cell.angle_beta   90.00
_cell.angle_gamma   90.00
#
_symmetry.space_group_name_H-M   'P 1'
#
loop_
_entity.id
_entity.type
_entity.pdbx_description
1 polymer ?
#
loop_
_entity_poly.entity_id
_entity_poly.type
_entity_poly.pdbx_seq_one_letter_code
_entity_poly.pdbx_strand_id
1 'polypeptide(L)'
;MYADIALFDTYFVFYADLWCFISAVFFSLIGLNYFCLIWAKKEPNIWLTILHLFLQIASLTPFIYVIFSLKSDNKLPTNIFLSFVDLDQALVVSFMIFLFSIFIHLINFFTSLFLKTK
;
A
#
# COMPACT_ATOMS: atom_id res chain seq x y z
N MET A 1 15.02 -1.70 -24.93
CA MET A 1 14.86 -2.66 -26.04
C MET A 1 15.39 -4.05 -25.71
N TYR A 2 16.67 -4.29 -25.41
CA TYR A 2 17.11 -5.63 -24.93
C TYR A 2 16.71 -5.95 -23.48
N ALA A 3 16.54 -4.93 -22.62
CA ALA A 3 16.11 -5.10 -21.23
C ALA A 3 14.61 -5.46 -21.10
N ASP A 4 13.76 -4.99 -22.02
CA ASP A 4 12.31 -5.23 -21.97
C ASP A 4 11.95 -6.68 -22.31
N ILE A 5 12.71 -7.30 -23.22
CA ILE A 5 12.40 -8.64 -23.75
C ILE A 5 12.77 -9.73 -22.73
N ALA A 6 13.79 -9.52 -21.89
CA ALA A 6 14.20 -10.47 -20.85
C ALA A 6 13.37 -10.36 -19.56
N LEU A 7 12.79 -9.19 -19.27
CA LEU A 7 11.94 -8.96 -18.09
C LEU A 7 10.50 -9.45 -18.30
N PHE A 8 10.01 -9.47 -19.54
CA PHE A 8 8.64 -9.86 -19.90
C PHE A 8 8.28 -11.30 -19.49
N ASP A 9 9.27 -12.17 -19.31
CA ASP A 9 9.07 -13.61 -19.09
C ASP A 9 9.26 -14.05 -17.62
N THR A 10 9.28 -13.10 -16.68
CA THR A 10 9.51 -13.42 -15.26
C THR A 10 8.27 -13.14 -14.42
N TYR A 11 7.81 -14.19 -13.73
CA TYR A 11 6.73 -14.18 -12.72
C TYR A 11 6.76 -12.94 -11.82
N PHE A 12 7.94 -12.38 -11.55
CA PHE A 12 8.14 -11.21 -10.72
C PHE A 12 7.60 -9.88 -11.27
N VAL A 13 7.75 -9.57 -12.57
CA VAL A 13 7.20 -8.33 -13.16
C VAL A 13 5.68 -8.30 -13.02
N PHE A 14 5.05 -9.45 -13.23
CA PHE A 14 3.62 -9.63 -13.00
C PHE A 14 3.21 -9.33 -11.56
N TYR A 15 3.98 -9.78 -10.55
CA TYR A 15 3.69 -9.47 -9.15
C TYR A 15 3.89 -7.99 -8.82
N ALA A 16 4.97 -7.35 -9.29
CA ALA A 16 5.23 -5.94 -9.04
C ALA A 16 4.16 -5.04 -9.70
N ASP A 17 3.79 -5.34 -10.94
CA ASP A 17 2.72 -4.63 -11.66
C ASP A 17 1.37 -4.83 -10.97
N LEU A 18 1.05 -6.06 -10.55
CA LEU A 18 -0.17 -6.36 -9.79
C LEU A 18 -0.25 -5.54 -8.50
N TRP A 19 0.84 -5.44 -7.75
CA TRP A 19 0.90 -4.63 -6.53
C TRP A 19 0.67 -3.14 -6.80
N CYS A 20 1.28 -2.62 -7.86
CA CYS A 20 1.08 -1.24 -8.30
C CYS A 20 -0.39 -1.01 -8.68
N PHE A 21 -1.01 -1.90 -9.45
CA PHE A 21 -2.42 -1.80 -9.83
C PHE A 21 -3.37 -1.87 -8.63
N ILE A 22 -3.16 -2.84 -7.74
CA ILE A 22 -3.97 -2.98 -6.51
C ILE A 22 -3.86 -1.71 -5.67
N SER A 23 -2.64 -1.21 -5.46
CA SER A 23 -2.41 0.03 -4.71
C SER A 23 -3.08 1.23 -5.36
N ALA A 24 -2.96 1.38 -6.69
CA ALA A 24 -3.58 2.47 -7.43
C ALA A 24 -5.11 2.46 -7.32
N VAL A 25 -5.74 1.29 -7.43
CA VAL A 25 -7.19 1.13 -7.24
C VAL A 25 -7.59 1.52 -5.81
N PHE A 26 -6.89 1.03 -4.79
CA PHE A 26 -7.22 1.37 -3.40
C PHE A 26 -7.01 2.86 -3.08
N PHE A 27 -5.92 3.47 -3.54
CA PHE A 27 -5.70 4.90 -3.37
C PHE A 27 -6.75 5.74 -4.10
N SER A 28 -7.19 5.31 -5.28
CA SER A 28 -8.29 5.96 -6.00
C SER A 28 -9.59 5.88 -5.22
N LEU A 29 -9.91 4.72 -4.65
CA LEU A 29 -11.10 4.53 -3.81
C LEU A 29 -11.03 5.37 -2.51
N ILE A 30 -9.86 5.45 -1.87
CA ILE A 30 -9.62 6.32 -0.71
C ILE A 30 -9.86 7.79 -1.09
N GLY A 31 -9.35 8.22 -2.24
CA GLY A 31 -9.58 9.56 -2.78
C GLY A 31 -11.06 9.85 -3.03
N LEU A 32 -11.78 8.90 -3.62
CA LEU A 32 -13.23 8.99 -3.83
C LEU A 32 -14.00 9.07 -2.50
N ASN A 33 -13.61 8.31 -1.48
CA ASN A 33 -14.21 8.40 -0.15
C ASN A 33 -14.04 9.78 0.48
N TYR A 34 -12.83 10.35 0.42
CA TYR A 34 -12.60 11.72 0.89
C TYR A 34 -13.38 12.76 0.08
N PHE A 35 -13.48 12.57 -1.24
CA PHE A 35 -14.32 13.42 -2.08
C PHE A 35 -15.80 13.37 -1.66
N CYS A 36 -16.33 12.19 -1.38
CA CYS A 36 -17.69 12.01 -0.87
C CYS A 36 -17.92 12.75 0.46
N LEU A 37 -16.95 12.74 1.38
CA LEU A 37 -17.05 13.49 2.64
C LEU A 37 -17.08 15.00 2.40
N ILE A 38 -16.22 15.51 1.51
CA ILE A 38 -16.22 16.93 1.11
C ILE A 38 -17.58 17.31 0.51
N TRP A 39 -18.10 16.47 -0.39
CA TRP A 39 -19.40 16.69 -1.02
C TRP A 39 -20.55 16.71 0.00
N ALA A 40 -20.49 15.83 1.02
CA ALA A 40 -21.42 15.79 2.13
C ALA A 40 -21.19 16.89 3.20
N LYS A 41 -20.18 17.76 3.03
CA LYS A 41 -19.74 18.77 4.02
C LYS A 41 -19.46 18.16 5.40
N LYS A 42 -18.83 16.99 5.41
CA LYS A 42 -18.42 16.28 6.63
C LYS A 42 -16.92 16.11 6.68
N GLU A 43 -16.39 16.08 7.90
CA GLU A 43 -14.96 15.89 8.13
C GLU A 43 -14.70 14.49 8.68
N PRO A 44 -13.61 13.83 8.23
CA PRO A 44 -13.17 12.57 8.79
C PRO A 44 -12.62 12.76 10.22
N ASN A 45 -12.61 11.71 11.02
CA ASN A 45 -11.88 11.74 12.30
C ASN A 45 -10.37 11.84 12.02
N ILE A 46 -9.71 12.86 12.60
CA ILE A 46 -8.28 13.12 12.39
C ILE A 46 -7.38 12.00 12.94
N TRP A 47 -7.72 11.39 14.07
CA TRP A 47 -6.91 10.33 14.68
C TRP A 47 -6.95 9.04 13.86
N LEU A 48 -8.12 8.65 13.38
CA LEU A 48 -8.27 7.52 12.45
C LEU A 48 -7.60 7.81 11.10
N THR A 49 -7.62 9.08 10.67
CA THR A 49 -6.90 9.54 9.47
C THR A 49 -5.39 9.36 9.63
N ILE A 50 -4.82 9.81 10.74
CA ILE A 50 -3.39 9.64 11.02
C ILE A 50 -3.02 8.16 11.13
N LEU A 51 -3.84 7.37 11.83
CA LEU A 51 -3.58 5.94 12.06
C LEU A 51 -3.54 5.15 10.75
N HIS A 52 -4.55 5.28 9.87
CA HIS A 52 -4.53 4.55 8.61
C HIS A 52 -3.37 5.03 7.73
N LEU A 53 -3.08 6.33 7.66
CA LEU A 53 -1.98 6.84 6.83
C LEU A 53 -0.63 6.29 7.30
N PHE A 54 -0.40 6.25 8.62
CA PHE A 54 0.79 5.66 9.20
C PHE A 54 0.93 4.17 8.86
N LEU A 55 -0.13 3.39 9.03
CA LEU A 55 -0.14 1.95 8.69
C LEU A 55 0.06 1.72 7.18
N GLN A 56 -0.55 2.57 6.34
CA GLN A 56 -0.42 2.52 4.89
C GLN A 56 1.04 2.75 4.47
N ILE A 57 1.69 3.80 4.98
CA ILE A 57 3.09 4.10 4.67
C ILE A 57 4.02 2.99 5.17
N ALA A 58 3.79 2.50 6.40
CA ALA A 58 4.56 1.39 6.96
C ALA A 58 4.43 0.13 6.08
N SER A 59 3.22 -0.19 5.62
CA SER A 59 2.96 -1.35 4.77
C SER A 59 3.59 -1.24 3.38
N LEU A 60 3.73 -0.03 2.81
CA LEU A 60 4.30 0.16 1.48
C LEU A 60 5.83 0.11 1.48
N THR A 61 6.47 0.32 2.63
CA THR A 61 7.93 0.43 2.72
C THR A 61 8.64 -0.83 2.20
N PRO A 62 8.23 -2.07 2.55
CA PRO A 62 8.88 -3.28 2.04
C PRO A 62 8.66 -3.48 0.54
N PHE A 63 7.49 -3.15 0.00
CA PHE A 63 7.21 -3.25 -1.44
C PHE A 63 8.08 -2.29 -2.24
N ILE A 64 8.19 -1.04 -1.80
CA ILE A 64 9.06 -0.03 -2.44
C ILE A 64 10.52 -0.46 -2.39
N TYR A 65 10.97 -1.00 -1.26
CA TYR A 65 12.32 -1.51 -1.11
C TYR A 65 12.63 -2.63 -2.13
N VAL A 66 11.71 -3.57 -2.33
CA VAL A 66 11.88 -4.64 -3.32
C VAL A 66 11.99 -4.08 -4.73
N ILE A 67 11.10 -3.16 -5.12
CA ILE A 67 11.10 -2.53 -6.46
C ILE A 67 12.46 -1.85 -6.74
N PHE A 68 13.00 -1.11 -5.77
CA PHE A 68 14.28 -0.41 -5.97
C PHE A 68 15.50 -1.35 -5.89
N SER A 69 15.45 -2.40 -5.07
CA SER A 69 16.59 -3.33 -4.89
C SER A 69 16.88 -4.16 -6.13
N LEU A 70 15.88 -4.39 -6.98
CA LEU A 70 16.02 -5.22 -8.19
C LEU A 70 16.75 -4.53 -9.33
N LYS A 71 16.80 -3.19 -9.33
CA LYS A 71 17.48 -2.44 -10.38
C LYS A 71 19.00 -2.45 -10.23
N SER A 72 19.52 -2.77 -9.04
CA SER A 72 20.93 -2.53 -8.71
C SER A 72 21.86 -3.66 -9.11
N ASP A 73 21.41 -4.91 -9.12
CA ASP A 73 22.16 -6.08 -9.56
C ASP A 73 21.15 -7.22 -9.66
N ASN A 74 21.25 -8.14 -10.63
CA ASN A 74 20.41 -9.35 -10.70
C ASN A 74 20.61 -10.33 -9.51
N LYS A 75 21.04 -9.81 -8.35
CA LYS A 75 21.22 -10.49 -7.08
C LYS A 75 20.63 -9.61 -5.99
N LEU A 76 19.67 -10.18 -5.26
CA LEU A 76 19.05 -9.53 -4.12
C LEU A 76 20.16 -9.12 -3.12
N PRO A 77 20.27 -7.83 -2.74
CA PRO A 77 21.30 -7.40 -1.81
C PRO A 77 21.06 -8.08 -0.46
N THR A 78 22.03 -8.90 -0.03
CA THR A 78 22.09 -9.47 1.32
C THR A 78 22.41 -8.35 2.32
N ASN A 79 21.41 -7.52 2.61
CA ASN A 79 21.50 -6.47 3.61
C ASN A 79 21.20 -7.07 5.00
N ILE A 80 22.10 -6.79 5.93
CA ILE A 80 22.15 -7.34 7.31
C ILE A 80 20.83 -7.12 8.09
N PHE A 81 20.05 -6.09 7.75
CA PHE A 81 18.77 -5.79 8.42
C PHE A 81 17.63 -6.76 8.02
N LEU A 82 17.67 -7.31 6.81
CA LEU A 82 16.72 -8.33 6.31
C LEU A 82 17.25 -9.76 6.50
N SER A 83 18.48 -9.94 7.00
CA SER A 83 19.01 -11.28 7.30
C SER A 83 18.24 -11.99 8.42
N PHE A 84 17.45 -11.26 9.22
CA PHE A 84 16.67 -11.82 10.33
C PHE A 84 15.22 -12.13 9.97
N VAL A 85 14.70 -11.61 8.85
CA VAL A 85 13.30 -11.78 8.43
C VAL A 85 13.28 -12.12 6.94
N ASP A 86 12.71 -13.27 6.62
CA ASP A 86 12.49 -13.68 5.24
C ASP A 86 11.67 -12.61 4.49
N LEU A 87 12.17 -12.15 3.33
CA LEU A 87 11.56 -11.08 2.55
C LEU A 87 10.12 -11.44 2.15
N ASP A 88 9.89 -12.69 1.79
CA ASP A 88 8.55 -13.16 1.39
C ASP A 88 7.57 -13.06 2.56
N GLN A 89 8.02 -13.40 3.77
CA GLN A 89 7.22 -13.24 4.99
C GLN A 89 6.96 -11.77 5.31
N ALA A 90 7.97 -10.90 5.15
CA ALA A 90 7.83 -9.47 5.34
C ALA A 90 6.80 -8.86 4.38
N LEU A 91 6.77 -9.29 3.12
CA LEU A 91 5.78 -8.85 2.13
C LEU A 91 4.36 -9.30 2.50
N VAL A 92 4.18 -10.55 2.94
CA VAL A 92 2.87 -11.06 3.39
C VAL A 92 2.36 -10.29 4.61
N VAL A 93 3.21 -10.07 5.61
CA VAL A 93 2.84 -9.27 6.80
C VAL A 93 2.49 -7.85 6.39
N SER A 94 3.27 -7.25 5.50
CA SER A 94 3.01 -5.89 4.99
C SER A 94 1.66 -5.81 4.29
N PHE A 95 1.29 -6.80 3.49
CA PHE A 95 -0.03 -6.86 2.87
C PHE A 95 -1.16 -6.93 3.90
N MET A 96 -1.00 -7.72 4.96
CA MET A 96 -2.02 -7.79 6.02
C MET A 96 -2.18 -6.45 6.74
N ILE A 97 -1.08 -5.73 6.98
CA ILE A 97 -1.10 -4.37 7.55
C ILE A 97 -1.81 -3.40 6.59
N PHE A 98 -1.51 -3.47 5.30
CA PHE A 98 -2.17 -2.67 4.25
C PHE A 98 -3.69 -2.90 4.25
N LEU A 99 -4.13 -4.17 4.30
CA LEU A 99 -5.54 -4.51 4.32
C LEU A 99 -6.24 -4.00 5.60
N PHE A 100 -5.57 -4.14 6.75
CA PHE A 100 -6.08 -3.62 8.02
C PHE A 100 -6.21 -2.09 8.02
N SER A 101 -5.23 -1.39 7.44
CA SER A 101 -5.28 0.06 7.23
C SER A 101 -6.51 0.49 6.42
N ILE A 102 -6.85 -0.24 5.35
CA ILE A 102 -8.06 0.02 4.54
C ILE A 102 -9.33 -0.12 5.38
N PHE A 103 -9.43 -1.11 6.27
CA PHE A 103 -10.59 -1.24 7.15
C PHE A 103 -10.70 -0.06 8.12
N ILE A 104 -9.60 0.42 8.70
CA ILE A 104 -9.60 1.62 9.55
C ILE A 104 -10.09 2.84 8.75
N HIS A 105 -9.62 3.01 7.51
CA HIS A 105 -10.09 4.07 6.63
C HIS A 105 -11.59 3.97 6.34
N LEU A 106 -12.09 2.78 5.99
CA LEU A 106 -13.52 2.53 5.73
C LEU A 106 -14.39 2.82 6.95
N ILE A 107 -13.96 2.38 8.14
CA ILE A 107 -14.66 2.69 9.40
C ILE A 107 -14.71 4.21 9.59
N ASN A 108 -13.58 4.90 9.41
CA ASN A 108 -13.53 6.36 9.52
C ASN A 108 -14.46 7.06 8.52
N PHE A 109 -14.46 6.61 7.27
CA PHE A 109 -15.32 7.13 6.22
C PHE A 109 -16.81 6.95 6.57
N PHE A 110 -17.25 5.72 6.88
CA PHE A 110 -18.66 5.46 7.16
C PHE A 110 -19.14 6.09 8.47
N THR A 111 -18.31 6.09 9.52
CA THR A 111 -18.67 6.78 10.77
C THR A 111 -18.84 8.27 10.52
N SER A 112 -17.90 8.90 9.81
CA SER A 112 -17.99 10.33 9.47
C SER A 112 -19.18 10.62 8.55
N LEU A 113 -19.47 9.77 7.58
CA LEU A 113 -20.58 9.95 6.64
C LEU A 113 -21.95 9.82 7.31
N PHE A 114 -22.14 8.85 8.22
CA PHE A 114 -23.46 8.54 8.79
C PHE A 114 -23.72 9.15 10.17
N LEU A 115 -22.69 9.47 10.96
CA LEU A 115 -22.89 10.16 12.23
C LEU A 115 -23.43 11.56 11.99
N LYS A 116 -24.43 11.98 12.77
CA LYS A 116 -24.95 13.34 12.72
C LYS A 116 -23.87 14.31 13.17
N THR A 117 -23.60 15.32 12.34
CA THR A 117 -22.87 16.51 12.75
C THR A 117 -23.70 17.18 13.85
N LYS A 118 -23.11 17.40 15.03
CA LYS A 118 -23.76 18.16 16.11
C LYS A 118 -23.94 19.62 15.71
#